data_AF-A0A176S884-F1
#
_entry.id   AF-A0A176S884-F1
#
_cell.length_a   1.000
_cell.length_b   1.000
_cell.length_c   1.000
_cell.angle_alpha   90.00
_cell.angle_beta   90.00
_cell.angle_gamma   90.00
#
_symmetry.space_group_name_H-M   'P 1'
#
loop_
_entity.id
_entity.type
_entity.pdbx_description
1 polymer ?
#
loop_
_entity_poly.entity_id
_entity_poly.type
_entity_poly.pdbx_seq_one_letter_code
_entity_poly.pdbx_strand_id
1 'polypeptide(L)'
;MHDARKHAAKEKEEKRRMIENMINQLKHIIADEIDANIKLEEIDETASLFEDGIGLDSMAIMEFINLLEDRFGFEFSDSELNSELFRNIKTLADFISTKVDNKVEPTGTIGLK
;
A
#
# COMPACT_ATOMS: atom_id res chain seq x y z
N MET A 1 -12.65 -26.12 -23.58
CA MET A 1 -13.44 -25.17 -22.76
C MET A 1 -13.17 -25.27 -21.24
N HIS A 2 -12.35 -26.22 -20.73
CA HIS A 2 -12.12 -26.39 -19.29
C HIS A 2 -10.95 -25.54 -18.71
N ASP A 3 -10.01 -25.08 -19.54
CA ASP A 3 -8.77 -24.44 -19.05
C ASP A 3 -8.94 -22.97 -18.64
N ALA A 4 -9.70 -22.16 -19.38
CA ALA A 4 -9.81 -20.71 -19.14
C ALA A 4 -10.37 -20.34 -17.73
N ARG A 5 -11.23 -21.19 -17.14
CA ARG A 5 -11.78 -20.95 -15.79
C ARG A 5 -10.77 -21.20 -14.67
N LYS A 6 -9.76 -22.05 -14.88
CA LYS A 6 -8.75 -22.37 -13.86
C LYS A 6 -7.67 -21.29 -13.75
N HIS A 7 -7.29 -20.68 -14.88
CA HIS A 7 -6.28 -19.61 -14.90
C HIS A 7 -6.76 -18.34 -14.18
N ALA A 8 -7.95 -17.84 -14.51
CA ALA A 8 -8.49 -16.62 -13.90
C ALA A 8 -8.75 -16.74 -12.38
N ALA A 9 -9.06 -17.95 -11.89
CA ALA A 9 -9.25 -18.17 -10.45
C ALA A 9 -7.92 -18.12 -9.69
N LYS A 10 -6.83 -18.59 -10.30
CA LYS A 10 -5.50 -18.60 -9.69
C LYS A 10 -4.90 -17.19 -9.58
N GLU A 11 -4.97 -16.40 -10.65
CA GLU A 11 -4.48 -15.01 -10.67
C GLU A 11 -5.22 -14.13 -9.67
N LYS A 12 -6.54 -14.31 -9.54
CA LYS A 12 -7.35 -13.59 -8.56
C LYS A 12 -6.97 -13.90 -7.11
N GLU A 13 -6.64 -15.15 -6.83
CA GLU A 13 -6.18 -15.60 -5.52
C GLU A 13 -4.79 -15.06 -5.18
N GLU A 14 -3.86 -15.08 -6.14
CA GLU A 14 -2.52 -14.51 -6.00
C GLU A 14 -2.58 -13.01 -5.72
N LYS A 15 -3.39 -12.27 -6.49
CA LYS A 15 -3.62 -10.83 -6.25
C LYS A 15 -4.20 -10.55 -4.86
N ARG A 16 -5.16 -11.36 -4.41
CA ARG A 16 -5.75 -11.22 -3.07
C ARG A 16 -4.71 -11.38 -1.97
N ARG A 17 -3.87 -12.42 -2.05
CA ARG A 17 -2.79 -12.65 -1.09
C ARG A 17 -1.77 -11.53 -1.09
N MET A 18 -1.44 -10.98 -2.26
CA MET A 18 -0.55 -9.82 -2.35
C MET A 18 -1.13 -8.62 -1.61
N ILE A 19 -2.41 -8.31 -1.83
CA ILE A 19 -3.10 -7.20 -1.16
C ILE A 19 -3.16 -7.44 0.35
N GLU A 20 -3.48 -8.64 0.81
CA GLU A 20 -3.50 -8.99 2.24
C GLU A 20 -2.12 -8.80 2.89
N ASN A 21 -1.05 -9.24 2.21
CA ASN A 21 0.31 -9.01 2.66
C ASN A 21 0.67 -7.52 2.68
N MET A 22 0.18 -6.75 1.72
CA MET A 22 0.39 -5.30 1.68
C MET A 22 -0.34 -4.61 2.85
N ILE A 23 -1.61 -4.96 3.09
CA ILE A 23 -2.37 -4.47 4.24
C ILE A 23 -1.61 -4.70 5.54
N ASN A 24 -1.11 -5.92 5.77
CA ASN A 24 -0.35 -6.23 6.98
C ASN A 24 0.92 -5.36 7.11
N GLN A 25 1.66 -5.15 6.03
CA GLN A 25 2.83 -4.26 6.04
C GLN A 25 2.45 -2.82 6.38
N LEU A 26 1.37 -2.29 5.80
CA LEU A 26 0.89 -0.94 6.09
C LEU A 26 0.46 -0.79 7.55
N LYS A 27 -0.24 -1.80 8.11
CA LYS A 27 -0.59 -1.82 9.54
C LYS A 27 0.64 -1.76 10.44
N HIS A 28 1.69 -2.52 10.11
CA HIS A 28 2.96 -2.48 10.84
C HIS A 28 3.64 -1.12 10.76
N ILE A 29 3.71 -0.51 9.58
CA ILE A 29 4.30 0.84 9.44
C ILE A 29 3.53 1.85 10.32
N ILE A 30 2.20 1.78 10.33
CA ILE A 30 1.38 2.66 11.17
C ILE A 30 1.68 2.45 12.66
N ALA A 31 1.63 1.20 13.14
CA ALA A 31 1.78 0.89 14.56
C ALA A 31 3.22 1.03 15.07
N ASP A 32 4.22 0.74 14.23
CA ASP A 32 5.62 0.65 14.66
C ASP A 32 6.39 1.97 14.39
N GLU A 33 6.04 2.71 13.34
CA GLU A 33 6.83 3.87 12.87
C GLU A 33 6.06 5.19 12.91
N ILE A 34 4.74 5.19 12.66
CA ILE A 34 3.94 6.43 12.61
C ILE A 34 3.41 6.80 13.99
N ASP A 35 2.69 5.90 14.64
CA ASP A 35 2.14 6.14 15.98
C ASP A 35 2.15 4.86 16.83
N ALA A 36 3.14 4.79 17.73
CA ALA A 36 3.32 3.69 18.67
C ALA A 36 2.18 3.51 19.68
N ASN A 37 1.23 4.45 19.76
CA ASN A 37 0.04 4.30 20.60
C ASN A 37 -1.03 3.43 19.92
N ILE A 38 -0.97 3.27 18.60
CA ILE A 38 -1.94 2.48 17.82
C ILE A 38 -1.48 1.02 17.80
N LYS A 39 -2.31 0.11 18.32
CA LYS A 39 -1.99 -1.32 18.30
C LYS A 39 -2.38 -1.96 16.98
N LEU A 40 -1.50 -2.79 16.45
CA LEU A 40 -1.72 -3.55 15.20
C LEU A 40 -3.07 -4.28 15.16
N GLU A 41 -3.49 -4.87 16.28
CA GLU A 41 -4.73 -5.63 16.42
C GLU A 41 -6.01 -4.77 16.42
N GLU A 42 -5.88 -3.47 16.70
CA GLU A 42 -6.99 -2.51 16.73
C GLU A 42 -7.17 -1.78 15.39
N ILE A 43 -6.22 -1.95 14.46
CA ILE A 43 -6.28 -1.34 13.14
C ILE A 43 -7.23 -2.14 12.22
N ASP A 44 -8.40 -1.56 11.94
CA ASP A 44 -9.32 -2.02 10.89
C ASP A 44 -8.87 -1.48 9.52
N GLU A 45 -8.59 -2.37 8.56
CA GLU A 45 -8.11 -1.95 7.23
C GLU A 45 -9.15 -1.19 6.38
N THR A 46 -10.42 -1.21 6.79
CA THR A 46 -11.52 -0.51 6.13
C THR A 46 -11.88 0.81 6.80
N ALA A 47 -11.39 1.05 8.02
CA ALA A 47 -11.59 2.30 8.75
C ALA A 47 -10.84 3.47 8.10
N SER A 48 -11.35 4.69 8.34
CA SER A 48 -10.72 5.91 7.85
C SER A 48 -9.28 6.03 8.36
N LEU A 49 -8.31 6.43 7.55
CA LEU A 49 -6.97 6.77 8.07
C LEU A 49 -6.99 8.06 8.90
N PHE A 50 -7.93 8.95 8.60
CA PHE A 50 -8.07 10.27 9.25
C PHE A 50 -8.82 10.18 10.58
N GLU A 51 -9.15 11.35 11.16
CA GLU A 51 -9.81 11.53 12.47
C GLU A 51 -11.10 10.72 12.69
N ASP A 52 -11.86 10.40 11.63
CA ASP A 52 -13.09 9.58 11.72
C ASP A 52 -12.82 8.06 11.87
N GLY A 53 -11.57 7.63 11.99
CA GLY A 53 -11.18 6.23 12.11
C GLY A 53 -9.92 6.02 12.95
N ILE A 54 -8.81 5.70 12.29
CA ILE A 54 -7.50 5.44 12.91
C ILE A 54 -6.93 6.72 13.55
N GLY A 55 -7.28 7.90 13.01
CA GLY A 55 -6.97 9.17 13.66
C GLY A 55 -5.61 9.76 13.33
N LEU A 56 -5.02 9.43 12.18
CA LEU A 56 -3.77 10.05 11.75
C LEU A 56 -3.97 11.52 11.43
N ASP A 57 -3.11 12.36 12.00
CA ASP A 57 -3.07 13.80 11.70
C ASP A 57 -2.38 14.09 10.36
N SER A 58 -2.42 15.34 9.91
CA SER A 58 -1.81 15.75 8.64
C SER A 58 -0.29 15.56 8.58
N MET A 59 0.42 15.63 9.72
CA MET A 59 1.87 15.43 9.75
C MET A 59 2.21 13.94 9.64
N ALA A 60 1.50 13.11 10.40
CA ALA A 60 1.61 11.65 10.36
C ALA A 60 1.29 11.11 8.96
N ILE A 61 0.28 11.64 8.27
CA ILE A 61 -0.03 11.26 6.88
C ILE A 61 1.12 11.60 5.93
N MET A 62 1.74 12.78 6.05
CA MET A 62 2.88 13.15 5.20
C MET A 62 4.11 12.28 5.48
N GLU A 63 4.38 11.97 6.74
CA GLU A 63 5.44 11.03 7.10
C GLU A 63 5.16 9.62 6.58
N PHE A 64 3.91 9.16 6.67
CA PHE A 64 3.49 7.89 6.13
C PHE A 64 3.72 7.82 4.61
N ILE A 65 3.35 8.86 3.87
CA ILE A 65 3.63 8.95 2.42
C ILE A 65 5.14 8.76 2.16
N ASN A 66 5.99 9.53 2.84
CA ASN A 66 7.45 9.46 2.64
C ASN A 66 8.01 8.06 2.95
N LEU A 67 7.54 7.41 4.02
CA LEU A 67 7.98 6.05 4.38
C LEU A 67 7.54 5.01 3.34
N LEU A 68 6.36 5.18 2.74
CA LEU A 68 5.90 4.28 1.68
C LEU A 68 6.73 4.45 0.40
N GLU A 69 7.03 5.70 0.04
CA GLU A 69 7.87 5.99 -1.12
C GLU A 69 9.27 5.39 -0.98
N ASP A 70 9.91 5.55 0.18
CA ASP A 70 11.23 5.00 0.46
C ASP A 70 11.20 3.45 0.49
N ARG A 71 10.24 2.85 1.21
CA ARG A 71 10.19 1.40 1.42
C ARG A 71 9.83 0.61 0.15
N PHE A 72 8.96 1.16 -0.70
CA PHE A 72 8.51 0.51 -1.93
C PHE A 72 9.19 1.07 -3.19
N GLY A 73 9.94 2.17 -3.05
CA GLY A 73 10.74 2.83 -4.06
C GLY A 73 9.95 3.49 -5.19
N PHE A 74 8.68 3.83 -4.98
CA PHE A 74 7.89 4.58 -5.96
C PHE A 74 7.58 5.97 -5.40
N GLU A 75 7.19 6.91 -6.25
CA GLU A 75 6.73 8.24 -5.83
C GLU A 75 5.24 8.40 -6.15
N PHE A 76 4.50 9.05 -5.26
CA PHE A 76 3.14 9.47 -5.53
C PHE A 76 3.16 10.77 -6.33
N SER A 77 2.41 10.81 -7.43
CA SER A 77 2.15 12.08 -8.11
C SER A 77 1.16 12.96 -7.34
N ASP A 78 1.19 14.27 -7.56
CA ASP A 78 0.23 15.21 -6.97
C ASP A 78 -1.25 14.81 -7.22
N SER A 79 -1.54 14.19 -8.38
CA SER A 79 -2.88 13.70 -8.70
C SER A 79 -3.29 12.44 -7.93
N GLU A 80 -2.31 11.64 -7.51
CA GLU A 80 -2.53 10.43 -6.72
C GLU A 80 -2.70 10.76 -5.24
N LEU A 81 -2.04 11.81 -4.75
CA LEU A 81 -2.16 12.33 -3.38
C LEU A 81 -3.52 13.01 -3.13
N ASN A 82 -4.57 12.20 -3.03
CA ASN A 82 -5.93 12.68 -2.76
C ASN A 82 -6.60 11.91 -1.61
N SER A 83 -7.64 12.51 -1.03
CA SER A 83 -8.35 11.97 0.14
C SER A 83 -8.98 10.59 -0.11
N GLU A 84 -9.32 10.25 -1.36
CA GLU A 84 -9.89 8.94 -1.69
C GLU A 84 -8.83 7.84 -1.63
N LEU A 85 -7.61 8.10 -2.11
CA LEU A 85 -6.51 7.14 -2.04
C LEU A 85 -6.11 6.84 -0.59
N PHE A 86 -6.04 7.88 0.24
CA PHE A 86 -5.70 7.78 1.67
C PHE A 86 -6.91 7.54 2.57
N ARG A 87 -8.06 7.15 1.99
CA ARG A 87 -9.27 6.92 2.77
C ARG A 87 -9.09 5.81 3.80
N ASN A 88 -8.53 4.67 3.41
CA ASN A 88 -8.29 3.54 4.31
C ASN A 88 -7.12 2.68 3.82
N ILE A 89 -6.61 1.81 4.69
CA ILE A 89 -5.47 0.94 4.41
C ILE A 89 -5.73 0.04 3.20
N LYS A 90 -6.96 -0.47 3.06
CA LYS A 90 -7.31 -1.38 1.96
C LYS A 90 -7.21 -0.70 0.59
N THR A 91 -7.72 0.52 0.44
CA THR A 91 -7.62 1.30 -0.80
C THR A 91 -6.16 1.58 -1.14
N LEU A 92 -5.39 2.00 -0.13
CA LEU A 92 -3.97 2.27 -0.29
C LEU A 92 -3.18 1.00 -0.67
N ALA A 93 -3.47 -0.13 -0.03
CA ALA A 93 -2.84 -1.42 -0.33
C ALA A 93 -3.12 -1.90 -1.75
N ASP A 94 -4.35 -1.74 -2.25
CA ASP A 94 -4.69 -2.09 -3.63
C ASP A 94 -3.86 -1.23 -4.60
N PHE A 95 -3.82 0.08 -4.38
CA PHE A 95 -3.02 1.00 -5.20
C PHE A 95 -1.53 0.66 -5.18
N ILE A 96 -0.92 0.52 -4.00
CA ILE A 96 0.51 0.19 -3.88
C ILE A 96 0.81 -1.15 -4.55
N SER A 97 -0.08 -2.14 -4.41
CA SER A 97 0.09 -3.43 -5.08
C SER A 97 0.18 -3.28 -6.60
N THR A 98 -0.55 -2.33 -7.21
CA THR A 98 -0.41 -2.05 -8.65
C THR A 98 0.92 -1.39 -9.02
N LYS A 99 1.52 -0.61 -8.12
CA LYS A 99 2.82 0.06 -8.34
C LYS A 99 3.98 -0.91 -8.17
N VAL A 100 3.91 -1.76 -7.14
CA VAL A 100 4.95 -2.75 -6.82
C VAL A 100 4.95 -3.92 -7.81
N ASP A 101 3.78 -4.35 -8.29
CA ASP A 101 3.67 -5.35 -9.37
C ASP A 101 4.29 -4.85 -10.69
N ASN A 102 4.18 -3.54 -10.98
CA ASN A 102 4.76 -2.91 -12.17
C ASN A 102 6.27 -2.65 -12.08
N LYS A 103 6.95 -3.06 -11.00
CA LYS A 103 8.43 -3.05 -10.95
C LYS A 103 9.01 -4.40 -11.37
N VAL A 104 8.74 -4.78 -12.61
CA VAL A 104 9.64 -5.63 -13.40
C VAL A 104 10.13 -4.83 -14.60
N GLU A 105 10.81 -3.71 -14.32
CA GLU A 105 11.73 -3.09 -15.26
C GLU A 105 13.14 -3.35 -14.71
N PRO A 106 13.98 -4.17 -15.38
CA PRO A 106 15.41 -4.16 -15.10
C PRO A 106 15.91 -2.80 -15.54
N THR A 107 16.10 -1.87 -14.61
CA THR A 107 16.88 -0.66 -14.90
C THR A 107 18.32 -1.10 -15.14
N GLY A 108 18.58 -1.42 -16.40
CA GLY A 108 19.88 -1.63 -16.96
C GLY A 108 20.77 -0.42 -16.68
N THR A 109 22.01 -0.75 -16.34
CA THR A 109 23.23 0.02 -16.60
C THR A 109 23.04 1.37 -17.29
N ILE A 110 23.42 2.44 -16.58
CA ILE A 110 24.12 3.55 -17.22
C ILE A 110 25.49 3.64 -16.56
N GLY A 111 26.44 2.92 -17.15
CA GLY A 111 27.83 3.31 -17.04
C GLY A 111 28.02 4.59 -17.84
N LEU A 112 28.44 5.66 -17.17
CA LEU A 112 29.05 6.82 -17.81
C LEU A 112 30.22 7.31 -16.96
N LYS A 113 31.39 6.80 -17.35
CA LYS A 113 32.76 7.33 -17.24
C LYS A 113 33.33 7.70 -15.87
#